data_AF-A0A0S2M2E9-F1
#
_entry.id   AF-A0A0S2M2E9-F1
#
_cell.length_a   1.000
_cell.length_b   1.000
_cell.length_c   1.000
_cell.angle_alpha   90.00
_cell.angle_beta   90.00
_cell.angle_gamma   90.00
#
_symmetry.space_group_name_H-M   'P 1'
#
loop_
_entity.id
_entity.type
_entity.pdbx_description
1 polymer ?
#
loop_
_entity_poly.entity_id
_entity_poly.type
_entity_poly.pdbx_seq_one_letter_code
_entity_poly.pdbx_strand_id
1 'polypeptide(L)'
;MGRVFASVGTSQLLQAEQLGSALGAAVPASAFLPAKVSFAVPTGPQCSSTLEPRPGVTVDSALTAAALAEQKAVYAYQVATTRFTEPQFSKSKALLTRHQEKLEVLNEELRLRCLPPAAPVAGFALDSSFTKLPKQALSTLELELGAIYADLAAVSTENSTGVPPLPRPRLRLQLRPQQTPRSSPSTAVTSGKLPFCGYWIQSRHTPSGAEPLTLCRASRKKPQQR
;
A
#
# COMPACT_ATOMS: atom_id res chain seq x y z
N MET A 1 -1.39 -23.34 -1.54
CA MET A 1 -0.66 -23.29 -0.25
C MET A 1 0.68 -22.54 -0.33
N GLY A 2 1.57 -22.81 -1.29
CA GLY A 2 2.89 -22.13 -1.35
C GLY A 2 2.84 -20.59 -1.41
N ARG A 3 1.79 -20.01 -2.01
CA ARG A 3 1.61 -18.55 -2.11
C ARG A 3 1.34 -17.86 -0.77
N VAL A 4 0.66 -18.54 0.16
CA VAL A 4 0.43 -18.00 1.52
C VAL A 4 1.75 -17.97 2.30
N PHE A 5 2.60 -18.99 2.15
CA PHE A 5 3.93 -18.97 2.77
C PHE A 5 4.85 -17.90 2.17
N ALA A 6 4.78 -17.68 0.86
CA ALA A 6 5.51 -16.60 0.21
C ALA A 6 5.07 -15.22 0.71
N SER A 7 3.75 -14.96 0.78
CA SER A 7 3.24 -13.67 1.27
C SER A 7 3.52 -13.43 2.75
N VAL A 8 3.38 -14.47 3.59
CA VAL A 8 3.72 -14.37 5.03
C VAL A 8 5.21 -14.12 5.22
N GLY A 9 6.07 -14.79 4.45
CA GLY A 9 7.52 -14.58 4.49
C GLY A 9 7.93 -13.16 4.14
N THR A 10 7.33 -12.56 3.09
CA THR A 10 7.61 -11.16 2.72
C THR A 10 7.12 -10.18 3.79
N SER A 11 5.96 -10.43 4.42
CA SER A 11 5.44 -9.56 5.48
C SER A 11 6.31 -9.61 6.74
N GLN A 12 6.78 -10.80 7.13
CA GLN A 12 7.69 -10.95 8.28
C GLN A 12 9.02 -10.23 8.04
N LEU A 13 9.55 -10.29 6.83
CA LEU A 13 10.78 -9.58 6.49
C LEU A 13 10.61 -8.06 6.57
N LEU A 14 9.54 -7.52 5.97
CA LEU A 14 9.26 -6.07 6.02
C LEU A 14 9.08 -5.59 7.47
N GLN A 15 8.45 -6.40 8.32
CA GLN A 15 8.29 -6.09 9.74
C GLN A 15 9.62 -6.12 10.50
N ALA A 16 10.50 -7.08 10.19
CA ALA A 16 11.85 -7.15 10.75
C ALA A 16 12.71 -5.94 10.33
N GLU A 17 12.59 -5.48 9.07
CA GLU A 17 13.25 -4.27 8.58
C GLU A 17 12.81 -3.01 9.33
N GLN A 18 11.50 -2.86 9.54
CA GLN A 18 10.96 -1.74 10.31
C GLN A 18 11.47 -1.75 11.74
N LEU A 19 11.48 -2.91 12.41
CA LEU A 19 12.05 -3.04 13.75
C LEU A 19 13.56 -2.74 13.78
N GLY A 20 14.31 -3.25 12.81
CA GLY A 20 15.75 -2.99 12.68
C GLY A 20 16.05 -1.50 12.55
N SER A 21 15.28 -0.79 11.71
CA SER A 21 15.42 0.66 11.55
C SER A 21 15.10 1.45 12.83
N ALA A 22 14.11 0.99 13.62
CA ALA A 22 13.75 1.62 14.88
C ALA A 22 14.80 1.40 15.98
N LEU A 23 15.49 0.26 15.94
CA LEU A 23 16.53 -0.12 16.91
C LEU A 23 17.95 0.30 16.49
N GLY A 24 18.10 0.89 15.29
CA GLY A 24 19.43 1.21 14.72
C GLY A 24 20.26 -0.04 14.39
N ALA A 25 19.62 -1.21 14.30
CA ALA A 25 20.28 -2.47 13.97
C ALA A 25 20.39 -2.63 12.45
N ALA A 26 21.55 -3.09 11.99
CA ALA A 26 21.75 -3.40 10.58
C ALA A 26 20.79 -4.52 10.14
N VAL A 27 19.98 -4.26 9.13
CA VAL A 27 19.13 -5.28 8.51
C VAL A 27 20.03 -6.29 7.81
N PRO A 28 19.91 -7.60 8.09
CA PRO A 28 20.68 -8.62 7.38
C PRO A 28 20.33 -8.59 5.90
N ALA A 29 21.33 -8.40 5.04
CA ALA A 29 21.14 -8.41 3.60
C ALA A 29 20.61 -9.80 3.18
N SER A 30 19.44 -9.82 2.52
CA SER A 30 18.90 -11.05 1.95
C SER A 30 19.58 -11.31 0.60
N ALA A 31 20.18 -12.49 0.43
CA ALA A 31 20.74 -12.92 -0.86
C ALA A 31 19.66 -13.11 -1.95
N PHE A 32 18.38 -13.17 -1.55
CA PHE A 32 17.26 -13.49 -2.44
C PHE A 32 16.40 -12.29 -2.80
N LEU A 33 16.60 -11.14 -2.15
CA LEU A 33 15.81 -9.95 -2.42
C LEU A 33 16.69 -8.81 -2.88
N PRO A 34 16.37 -8.18 -4.02
CA PRO A 34 17.12 -7.04 -4.49
C PRO A 34 16.93 -5.86 -3.52
N ALA A 35 18.05 -5.26 -3.09
CA ALA A 35 18.05 -4.10 -2.18
C ALA A 35 17.32 -2.87 -2.76
N LYS A 36 17.17 -2.82 -4.09
CA LYS A 36 16.36 -1.83 -4.81
C LYS A 36 15.70 -2.52 -6.00
N VAL A 37 14.40 -2.33 -6.14
CA VAL A 37 13.67 -2.70 -7.37
C VAL A 37 13.73 -1.49 -8.30
N SER A 38 14.40 -1.66 -9.43
CA SER A 38 14.34 -0.73 -10.55
C SER A 38 13.19 -1.15 -11.45
N PHE A 39 12.29 -0.23 -11.78
CA PHE A 39 11.25 -0.46 -12.76
C PHE A 39 11.81 -0.06 -14.13
N ALA A 40 12.42 -1.01 -14.82
CA ALA A 40 12.83 -0.78 -16.20
C ALA A 40 11.57 -0.56 -17.05
N VAL A 41 11.57 0.51 -17.84
CA VAL A 41 10.49 0.78 -18.78
C VAL A 41 10.45 -0.38 -19.79
N PRO A 42 9.31 -1.07 -19.91
CA PRO A 42 9.20 -2.21 -20.79
C PRO A 42 9.29 -1.75 -22.25
N THR A 43 10.02 -2.50 -23.07
CA THR A 43 10.17 -2.23 -24.50
C THR A 43 9.61 -3.41 -25.28
N GLY A 44 8.84 -3.11 -26.33
CA GLY A 44 8.18 -4.14 -27.11
C GLY A 44 7.51 -3.58 -28.38
N PRO A 45 6.85 -4.44 -29.15
CA PRO A 45 6.32 -4.09 -30.46
C PRO A 45 5.21 -3.03 -30.34
N GLN A 46 5.26 -2.05 -31.23
CA GLN A 46 4.25 -0.99 -31.33
C GLN A 46 2.95 -1.58 -31.91
N CYS A 47 1.83 -1.26 -31.28
CA CYS A 47 0.52 -1.71 -31.73
C CYS A 47 0.04 -0.91 -32.95
N SER A 48 -0.56 -1.58 -33.93
CA SER A 48 -1.15 -0.95 -35.11
C SER A 48 -2.55 -0.37 -34.87
N SER A 49 -3.25 -0.86 -33.85
CA SER A 49 -4.58 -0.39 -33.44
C SER A 49 -4.75 -0.51 -31.92
N THR A 50 -5.54 0.38 -31.33
CA THR A 50 -5.92 0.32 -29.92
C THR A 50 -7.07 -0.69 -29.73
N LEU A 51 -6.97 -1.55 -28.72
CA LEU A 51 -8.07 -2.43 -28.30
C LEU A 51 -8.95 -1.73 -27.25
N GLU A 52 -10.25 -1.97 -27.32
CA GLU A 52 -11.15 -1.60 -26.24
C GLU A 52 -10.97 -2.55 -25.03
N PRO A 53 -10.91 -2.02 -23.80
CA PRO A 53 -10.84 -2.84 -22.60
C PRO A 53 -12.03 -3.80 -22.50
N ARG A 54 -11.75 -5.07 -22.29
CA ARG A 54 -12.81 -6.08 -22.11
C ARG A 54 -13.48 -5.90 -20.75
N PRO A 55 -14.82 -5.93 -20.65
CA PRO A 55 -15.50 -5.86 -19.37
C PRO A 55 -15.21 -7.11 -18.50
N GLY A 56 -15.01 -6.91 -17.20
CA GLY A 56 -14.77 -7.97 -16.22
C GLY A 56 -13.48 -7.77 -15.42
N VAL A 57 -13.17 -8.71 -14.52
CA VAL A 57 -11.92 -8.72 -13.74
C VAL A 57 -10.82 -9.32 -14.61
N THR A 58 -10.12 -8.46 -15.34
CA THR A 58 -9.03 -8.83 -16.25
C THR A 58 -7.73 -8.16 -15.84
N VAL A 59 -6.61 -8.66 -16.36
CA VAL A 59 -5.30 -8.01 -16.19
C VAL A 59 -5.34 -6.58 -16.75
N ASP A 60 -6.04 -6.38 -17.87
CA ASP A 60 -6.14 -5.10 -18.55
C ASP A 60 -6.92 -4.06 -17.73
N SER A 61 -8.03 -4.47 -17.11
CA SER A 61 -8.79 -3.62 -16.20
C SER A 61 -8.01 -3.30 -14.92
N ALA A 62 -7.27 -4.27 -14.38
CA ALA A 62 -6.46 -4.06 -13.18
C ALA A 62 -5.27 -3.14 -13.46
N LEU A 63 -4.63 -3.26 -14.64
CA LEU A 63 -3.53 -2.41 -15.06
C LEU A 63 -3.99 -0.96 -15.27
N THR A 64 -5.16 -0.79 -15.90
CA THR A 64 -5.79 0.54 -16.07
C THR A 64 -6.14 1.15 -14.71
N ALA A 65 -6.70 0.37 -13.79
CA ALA A 65 -7.01 0.82 -12.43
C ALA A 65 -5.76 1.24 -11.66
N ALA A 66 -4.66 0.47 -11.77
CA ALA A 66 -3.38 0.83 -11.17
C ALA A 66 -2.82 2.14 -11.75
N ALA A 67 -2.88 2.34 -13.07
CA ALA A 67 -2.43 3.58 -13.71
C ALA A 67 -3.23 4.80 -13.23
N LEU A 68 -4.56 4.69 -13.13
CA LEU A 68 -5.41 5.76 -12.57
C LEU A 68 -5.11 6.03 -11.09
N ALA A 69 -4.85 4.98 -10.30
CA ALA A 69 -4.49 5.12 -8.89
C ALA A 69 -3.14 5.83 -8.71
N GLU A 70 -2.14 5.51 -9.52
CA GLU A 70 -0.85 6.20 -9.53
C GLU A 70 -0.99 7.65 -9.96
N GLN A 71 -1.85 7.96 -10.93
CA GLN A 71 -2.15 9.33 -11.31
C GLN A 71 -2.79 10.13 -10.16
N LYS A 72 -3.72 9.52 -9.42
CA LYS A 72 -4.29 10.10 -8.19
C LYS A 72 -3.21 10.32 -7.14
N ALA A 73 -2.28 9.37 -6.98
CA ALA A 73 -1.16 9.50 -6.05
C ALA A 73 -0.23 10.65 -6.41
N VAL A 74 0.17 10.77 -7.68
CA VAL A 74 0.97 11.91 -8.17
C VAL A 74 0.30 13.24 -7.82
N TYR A 75 -1.00 13.38 -8.10
CA TYR A 75 -1.76 14.59 -7.76
C TYR A 75 -1.81 14.84 -6.24
N ALA A 76 -2.11 13.80 -5.45
CA ALA A 76 -2.18 13.91 -4.00
C ALA A 76 -0.85 14.30 -3.37
N TYR A 77 0.27 13.75 -3.84
CA TYR A 77 1.60 14.12 -3.41
C TYR A 77 1.96 15.54 -3.82
N GLN A 78 1.59 16.00 -5.02
CA GLN A 78 1.81 17.41 -5.42
C GLN A 78 1.11 18.37 -4.46
N VAL A 79 -0.15 18.09 -4.07
CA VAL A 79 -0.92 18.92 -3.13
C VAL A 79 -0.38 18.83 -1.70
N ALA A 80 -0.04 17.63 -1.22
CA ALA A 80 0.41 17.42 0.16
C ALA A 80 1.85 17.90 0.39
N THR A 81 2.74 17.75 -0.59
CA THR A 81 4.17 18.04 -0.44
C THR A 81 4.41 19.49 -0.06
N THR A 82 3.64 20.44 -0.62
CA THR A 82 3.78 21.87 -0.31
C THR A 82 3.37 22.23 1.13
N ARG A 83 2.82 21.29 1.89
CA ARG A 83 2.42 21.46 3.30
C ARG A 83 3.47 20.94 4.28
N PHE A 84 4.50 20.23 3.80
CA PHE A 84 5.57 19.75 4.65
C PHE A 84 6.71 20.75 4.78
N THR A 85 7.33 20.77 5.96
CA THR A 85 8.64 21.38 6.19
C THR A 85 9.75 20.34 5.98
N GLU A 86 11.00 20.77 5.96
CA GLU A 86 12.13 19.83 5.96
C GLU A 86 12.24 19.08 7.30
N PRO A 87 12.69 17.81 7.31
CA PRO A 87 13.15 17.00 6.17
C PRO A 87 12.03 16.27 5.39
N GLN A 88 10.77 16.42 5.80
CA GLN A 88 9.64 15.68 5.22
C GLN A 88 9.32 16.14 3.80
N PHE A 89 9.54 17.43 3.49
CA PHE A 89 9.38 17.98 2.14
C PHE A 89 10.26 17.24 1.13
N SER A 90 11.57 17.16 1.38
CA SER A 90 12.50 16.44 0.51
C SER A 90 12.14 14.96 0.36
N LYS A 91 11.74 14.30 1.45
CA LYS A 91 11.27 12.90 1.40
C LYS A 91 10.00 12.74 0.56
N SER A 92 9.03 13.62 0.72
CA SER A 92 7.76 13.61 -0.02
C SER A 92 7.98 13.86 -1.51
N LYS A 93 8.90 14.78 -1.86
CA LYS A 93 9.30 15.03 -3.24
C LYS A 93 9.95 13.80 -3.89
N ALA A 94 10.81 13.08 -3.16
CA ALA A 94 11.39 11.84 -3.67
C ALA A 94 10.35 10.74 -3.90
N LEU A 95 9.33 10.65 -3.03
CA LEU A 95 8.21 9.73 -3.24
C LEU A 95 7.37 10.12 -4.44
N LEU A 96 7.06 11.41 -4.61
CA LEU A 96 6.37 11.93 -5.80
C LEU A 96 7.05 11.50 -7.10
N THR A 97 8.38 11.64 -7.20
CA THR A 97 9.15 11.19 -8.38
C THR A 97 8.96 9.70 -8.63
N ARG A 98 8.97 8.86 -7.58
CA ARG A 98 8.73 7.41 -7.74
C ARG A 98 7.34 7.09 -8.26
N HIS A 99 6.30 7.80 -7.84
CA HIS A 99 4.95 7.61 -8.36
C HIS A 99 4.85 8.02 -9.84
N GLN A 100 5.57 9.07 -10.26
CA GLN A 100 5.65 9.47 -11.66
C GLN A 100 6.34 8.39 -12.52
N GLU A 101 7.46 7.84 -12.05
CA GLU A 101 8.17 6.74 -12.71
C GLU A 101 7.28 5.50 -12.84
N LYS A 102 6.54 5.12 -11.79
CA LYS A 102 5.59 4.00 -11.84
C LYS A 102 4.45 4.24 -12.82
N LEU A 103 3.89 5.45 -12.86
CA LEU A 103 2.84 5.81 -13.80
C LEU A 103 3.34 5.71 -15.25
N GLU A 104 4.58 6.11 -15.52
CA GLU A 104 5.21 5.95 -16.84
C GLU A 104 5.31 4.48 -17.23
N VAL A 105 5.85 3.64 -16.33
CA VAL A 105 5.97 2.19 -16.55
C VAL A 105 4.60 1.54 -16.81
N LEU A 106 3.57 1.88 -16.02
CA LEU A 106 2.22 1.36 -16.21
C LEU A 106 1.61 1.79 -17.56
N ASN A 107 1.85 3.03 -17.99
CA ASN A 107 1.37 3.51 -19.28
C ASN A 107 2.10 2.84 -20.45
N GLU A 108 3.38 2.51 -20.32
CA GLU A 108 4.10 1.73 -21.31
C GLU A 108 3.61 0.28 -21.37
N GLU A 109 3.33 -0.35 -20.21
CA GLU A 109 2.69 -1.67 -20.20
C GLU A 109 1.30 -1.66 -20.86
N LEU A 110 0.51 -0.60 -20.66
CA LEU A 110 -0.76 -0.42 -21.38
C LEU A 110 -0.52 -0.34 -22.89
N ARG A 111 0.47 0.43 -23.35
CA ARG A 111 0.82 0.54 -24.78
C ARG A 111 1.24 -0.79 -25.38
N LEU A 112 2.05 -1.58 -24.68
CA LEU A 112 2.47 -2.92 -25.13
C LEU A 112 1.32 -3.90 -25.26
N ARG A 113 0.26 -3.70 -24.48
CA ARG A 113 -0.99 -4.45 -24.57
C ARG A 113 -1.99 -3.83 -25.55
N CYS A 114 -1.57 -2.82 -26.30
CA CYS A 114 -2.40 -2.07 -27.23
C CYS A 114 -3.61 -1.39 -26.57
N LEU A 115 -3.51 -1.07 -25.27
CA LEU A 115 -4.53 -0.36 -24.51
C LEU A 115 -4.21 1.14 -24.49
N PRO A 116 -5.23 2.00 -24.38
CA PRO A 116 -4.99 3.42 -24.21
C PRO A 116 -4.28 3.68 -22.86
N PRO A 117 -3.28 4.57 -22.81
CA PRO A 117 -2.70 5.00 -21.55
C PRO A 117 -3.74 5.74 -20.70
N ALA A 118 -3.50 5.84 -19.39
CA ALA A 118 -4.38 6.57 -18.49
C ALA A 118 -4.52 8.04 -18.94
N ALA A 119 -5.76 8.48 -19.17
CA ALA A 119 -6.03 9.82 -19.65
C ALA A 119 -5.63 10.87 -18.59
N PRO A 120 -5.02 12.01 -18.99
CA PRO A 120 -4.73 13.10 -18.06
C PRO A 120 -6.04 13.66 -17.47
N VAL A 121 -6.18 13.60 -16.15
CA VAL A 121 -7.31 14.16 -15.42
C VAL A 121 -6.93 15.54 -14.91
N ALA A 122 -7.79 16.54 -15.11
CA ALA A 122 -7.52 17.93 -14.72
C ALA A 122 -7.36 18.14 -13.20
N GLY A 123 -7.96 17.26 -12.40
CA GLY A 123 -7.77 17.22 -10.96
C GLY A 123 -8.57 16.08 -10.31
N PHE A 124 -8.12 15.67 -9.12
CA PHE A 124 -8.84 14.69 -8.31
C PHE A 124 -9.49 15.38 -7.11
N ALA A 125 -10.70 14.92 -6.75
CA ALA A 125 -11.29 15.26 -5.47
C ALA A 125 -10.49 14.56 -4.36
N LEU A 126 -9.80 15.35 -3.54
CA LEU A 126 -9.07 14.86 -2.38
C LEU A 126 -9.86 15.17 -1.10
N ASP A 127 -9.74 14.29 -0.12
CA ASP A 127 -10.32 14.54 1.19
C ASP A 127 -9.66 15.76 1.88
N SER A 128 -10.43 16.48 2.69
CA SER A 128 -9.93 17.67 3.41
C SER A 128 -8.72 17.38 4.31
N SER A 129 -8.52 16.12 4.74
CA SER A 129 -7.36 15.66 5.50
C SER A 129 -6.03 15.89 4.79
N PHE A 130 -5.97 15.96 3.46
CA PHE A 130 -4.74 16.29 2.73
C PHE A 130 -4.21 17.70 3.04
N THR A 131 -5.09 18.60 3.51
CA THR A 131 -4.69 19.94 3.95
C THR A 131 -4.44 20.04 5.45
N LYS A 132 -5.18 19.28 6.27
CA LYS A 132 -5.10 19.35 7.74
C LYS A 132 -4.03 18.42 8.32
N LEU A 133 -3.97 17.19 7.81
CA LEU A 133 -3.14 16.09 8.31
C LEU A 133 -2.46 15.35 7.12
N PRO A 134 -1.63 16.05 6.32
CA PRO A 134 -1.10 15.53 5.05
C PRO A 134 -0.34 14.20 5.20
N LYS A 135 0.38 14.01 6.31
CA LYS A 135 1.13 12.77 6.58
C LYS A 135 0.19 11.56 6.74
N GLN A 136 -0.91 11.72 7.48
CA GLN A 136 -1.85 10.64 7.71
C GLN A 136 -2.64 10.34 6.43
N ALA A 137 -3.08 11.39 5.72
CA ALA A 137 -3.79 11.26 4.45
C ALA A 137 -2.96 10.50 3.39
N LEU A 138 -1.68 10.85 3.25
CA LEU A 138 -0.76 10.10 2.37
C LEU A 138 -0.56 8.66 2.83
N SER A 139 -0.43 8.40 4.14
CA SER A 139 -0.31 7.02 4.63
C SER A 139 -1.53 6.17 4.31
N THR A 140 -2.75 6.73 4.40
CA THR A 140 -3.97 6.02 4.01
C THR A 140 -3.99 5.75 2.51
N LEU A 141 -3.61 6.74 1.71
CA LEU A 141 -3.52 6.60 0.26
C LEU A 141 -2.53 5.48 -0.15
N GLU A 142 -1.36 5.38 0.47
CA GLU A 142 -0.41 4.29 0.20
C GLU A 142 -0.98 2.91 0.53
N LEU A 143 -1.79 2.80 1.58
CA LEU A 143 -2.47 1.54 1.92
C LEU A 143 -3.51 1.17 0.85
N GLU A 144 -4.27 2.14 0.35
CA GLU A 144 -5.21 1.95 -0.76
C GLU A 144 -4.48 1.51 -2.04
N LEU A 145 -3.37 2.18 -2.40
CA LEU A 145 -2.54 1.78 -3.54
C LEU A 145 -1.99 0.36 -3.38
N GLY A 146 -1.58 -0.01 -2.17
CA GLY A 146 -1.10 -1.36 -1.86
C GLY A 146 -2.14 -2.45 -2.19
N ALA A 147 -3.41 -2.20 -1.89
CA ALA A 147 -4.50 -3.12 -2.25
C ALA A 147 -4.68 -3.24 -3.77
N ILE A 148 -4.63 -2.12 -4.51
CA ILE A 148 -4.77 -2.11 -5.97
C ILE A 148 -3.62 -2.90 -6.64
N TYR A 149 -2.39 -2.74 -6.14
CA TYR A 149 -1.26 -3.54 -6.63
C TYR A 149 -1.38 -5.02 -6.28
N ALA A 150 -1.96 -5.36 -5.13
CA ALA A 150 -2.24 -6.74 -4.78
C ALA A 150 -3.25 -7.37 -5.75
N ASP A 151 -4.30 -6.64 -6.14
CA ASP A 151 -5.27 -7.09 -7.13
C ASP A 151 -4.63 -7.28 -8.51
N LEU A 152 -3.81 -6.32 -8.96
CA LEU A 152 -3.05 -6.44 -10.21
C LEU A 152 -2.12 -7.66 -10.18
N ALA A 153 -1.41 -7.89 -9.08
CA ALA A 153 -0.55 -9.05 -8.93
C ALA A 153 -1.34 -10.36 -8.94
N ALA A 154 -2.51 -10.40 -8.29
CA ALA A 154 -3.38 -11.58 -8.28
C ALA A 154 -3.79 -11.99 -9.70
N VAL A 155 -4.30 -11.05 -10.50
CA VAL A 155 -4.77 -11.34 -11.87
C VAL A 155 -3.62 -11.59 -12.86
N SER A 156 -2.45 -10.99 -12.65
CA SER A 156 -1.30 -11.13 -13.57
C SER A 156 -0.73 -12.56 -13.60
N THR A 157 -0.90 -13.34 -12.52
CA THR A 157 -0.33 -14.69 -12.44
C THR A 157 -1.12 -15.78 -13.17
N GLU A 158 -2.37 -15.52 -13.56
CA GLU A 158 -3.24 -16.49 -14.21
C GLU A 158 -2.88 -16.67 -15.70
N ASN A 159 -2.20 -15.71 -16.32
CA ASN A 159 -1.93 -15.70 -17.77
C ASN A 159 -0.58 -16.35 -18.16
N SER A 160 0.15 -16.96 -17.20
CA SER A 160 1.46 -17.60 -17.43
C SER A 160 1.36 -19.09 -17.77
N THR A 161 0.16 -19.67 -17.82
CA THR A 161 -0.10 -21.09 -18.11
C THR A 161 -0.19 -21.38 -19.61
N GLY A 162 0.80 -20.94 -20.38
CA GLY A 162 1.10 -21.50 -21.71
C GLY A 162 2.21 -22.55 -21.70
N VAL A 163 2.92 -22.70 -20.57
CA VAL A 163 4.02 -23.66 -20.42
C VAL A 163 3.46 -24.95 -19.78
N PRO A 164 3.49 -26.11 -20.47
CA PRO A 164 3.10 -27.37 -19.86
C PRO A 164 3.97 -27.62 -18.62
N PRO A 165 3.40 -28.13 -17.50
CA PRO A 165 4.18 -28.37 -16.29
C PRO A 165 5.31 -29.32 -16.61
N LEU A 166 6.56 -28.85 -16.49
CA LEU A 166 7.73 -29.72 -16.56
C LEU A 166 7.54 -30.88 -15.58
N PRO A 167 7.88 -32.12 -15.97
CA PRO A 167 7.80 -33.27 -15.09
C PRO A 167 8.66 -32.99 -13.85
N ARG A 168 8.01 -32.89 -12.69
CA ARG A 168 8.70 -32.64 -11.43
C ARG A 168 9.72 -33.78 -11.22
N PRO A 169 11.02 -33.49 -11.07
CA PRO A 169 11.93 -34.50 -10.57
C PRO A 169 11.42 -34.93 -9.19
N ARG A 170 11.16 -36.23 -9.02
CA ARG A 170 10.92 -36.84 -7.71
C ARG A 170 12.19 -36.66 -6.88
N LEU A 171 12.34 -35.52 -6.21
CA LEU A 171 13.28 -35.40 -5.12
C LEU A 171 12.72 -36.28 -3.99
N ARG A 172 13.22 -37.51 -3.94
CA ARG A 172 13.04 -38.44 -2.84
C ARG A 172 13.80 -37.83 -1.66
N LEU A 173 13.14 -36.92 -0.93
CA LEU A 173 13.63 -36.45 0.36
C LEU A 173 13.62 -37.69 1.28
N GLN A 174 14.77 -38.35 1.39
CA GLN A 174 15.00 -39.28 2.48
C GLN A 174 14.94 -38.45 3.76
N LEU A 175 13.80 -38.47 4.46
CA LEU A 175 13.75 -38.05 5.85
C LEU A 175 14.67 -38.97 6.63
N ARG A 176 15.87 -38.48 6.92
CA ARG A 176 16.72 -39.02 7.98
C ARG A 176 16.08 -38.58 9.30
N PRO A 177 15.68 -39.51 10.20
CA PRO A 177 15.19 -39.13 11.51
C PRO A 177 16.34 -38.49 12.30
N GLN A 178 16.20 -37.19 12.59
CA GLN A 178 17.04 -36.50 13.57
C GLN A 178 16.75 -37.09 14.94
N GLN A 179 17.70 -37.83 15.50
CA GLN A 179 17.72 -38.21 16.90
C GLN A 179 17.90 -36.93 17.74
N THR A 180 16.89 -36.59 18.51
CA THR A 180 16.96 -35.53 19.53
C THR A 180 17.83 -36.00 20.70
N PRO A 181 18.89 -35.25 21.09
CA PRO A 181 19.51 -35.45 22.40
C PRO A 181 18.57 -34.94 23.50
N ARG A 182 18.37 -35.82 24.48
CA ARG A 182 17.57 -35.67 25.69
C ARG A 182 18.27 -34.68 26.64
N SER A 183 17.70 -33.50 26.83
CA SER A 183 18.11 -32.56 27.89
C SER A 183 17.09 -32.56 29.04
N SER A 184 17.61 -32.84 30.23
CA SER A 184 16.95 -32.94 31.54
C SER A 184 16.21 -31.67 31.99
N PRO A 185 15.28 -31.77 32.96
CA PRO A 185 14.52 -30.64 33.48
C PRO A 185 15.31 -29.92 34.58
N SER A 186 15.26 -28.58 34.62
CA SER A 186 15.59 -27.84 35.83
C SER A 186 14.87 -26.50 35.93
N THR A 187 14.35 -26.31 37.15
CA THR A 187 13.98 -25.10 37.88
C THR A 187 12.79 -24.24 37.45
N ALA A 188 11.76 -24.40 38.27
CA ALA A 188 10.68 -23.49 38.59
C ALA A 188 11.07 -22.00 38.56
N VAL A 189 10.24 -21.20 37.89
CA VAL A 189 10.13 -19.76 38.12
C VAL A 189 8.74 -19.47 38.67
N THR A 190 8.77 -18.84 39.83
CA THR A 190 7.68 -18.42 40.70
C THR A 190 6.69 -17.50 39.97
N SER A 191 5.41 -17.84 40.11
CA SER A 191 4.26 -17.09 39.62
C SER A 191 4.10 -15.78 40.42
N GLY A 192 4.54 -14.67 39.84
CA GLY A 192 4.26 -13.32 40.32
C GLY A 192 2.89 -12.86 39.85
N LYS A 193 1.92 -12.90 40.76
CA LYS A 193 0.54 -12.46 40.61
C LYS A 193 0.50 -10.93 40.59
N LEU A 194 0.33 -10.32 39.41
CA LEU A 194 0.02 -8.88 39.29
C LEU A 194 -1.50 -8.67 39.20
N PRO A 195 -2.06 -7.67 39.88
CA PRO A 195 -3.47 -7.35 39.79
C PRO A 195 -3.76 -6.66 38.46
N PHE A 196 -4.55 -7.32 37.61
CA PHE A 196 -5.20 -6.71 36.47
C PHE A 196 -6.29 -5.76 36.98
N CYS A 197 -5.99 -4.46 37.04
CA CYS A 197 -7.02 -3.42 37.05
C CYS A 197 -7.61 -3.36 35.64
N GLY A 198 -8.80 -3.94 35.47
CA GLY A 198 -9.57 -3.83 34.24
C GLY A 198 -10.02 -2.38 34.02
N TYR A 199 -9.64 -1.81 32.89
CA TYR A 199 -10.29 -0.64 32.33
C TYR A 199 -11.17 -1.10 31.16
N TRP A 200 -12.45 -1.32 31.45
CA TRP A 200 -13.48 -1.43 30.44
C TRP A 200 -13.80 -0.03 29.92
N ILE A 201 -13.30 0.33 28.73
CA ILE A 201 -13.80 1.49 28.00
C ILE A 201 -15.10 1.06 27.31
N GLN A 202 -16.20 1.34 27.98
CA GLN A 202 -17.55 1.17 27.47
C GLN A 202 -17.91 2.36 26.58
N SER A 203 -17.56 2.28 25.30
CA SER A 203 -18.03 3.22 24.28
C SER A 203 -19.51 2.98 24.03
N ARG A 204 -20.35 3.78 24.70
CA ARG A 204 -21.79 3.87 24.41
C ARG A 204 -21.96 4.44 23.02
N HIS A 205 -22.54 3.64 22.13
CA HIS A 205 -23.23 4.15 20.95
C HIS A 205 -24.40 5.03 21.41
N THR A 206 -24.30 6.34 21.16
CA THR A 206 -25.47 7.22 21.05
C THR A 206 -25.97 7.18 19.61
N PRO A 207 -27.23 6.83 19.34
CA PRO A 207 -27.92 7.26 18.14
C PRO A 207 -28.58 8.63 18.39
N SER A 208 -28.81 9.38 17.32
CA SER A 208 -29.75 10.51 17.22
C SER A 208 -29.21 11.94 17.37
N GLY A 209 -29.66 12.79 16.44
CA GLY A 209 -29.76 14.25 16.59
C GLY A 209 -28.94 14.99 15.55
N ALA A 210 -29.46 15.29 14.35
CA ALA A 210 -30.31 16.46 14.10
C ALA A 210 -29.60 17.79 14.45
N GLU A 211 -29.15 18.49 13.42
CA GLU A 211 -28.63 19.86 13.51
C GLU A 211 -29.73 20.84 13.98
N PRO A 212 -29.50 21.64 15.03
CA PRO A 212 -30.23 22.88 15.24
C PRO A 212 -29.50 24.03 14.53
N LEU A 213 -30.15 24.57 13.49
CA LEU A 213 -29.82 25.86 12.91
C LEU A 213 -29.86 26.95 14.00
N THR A 214 -28.68 27.34 14.50
CA THR A 214 -28.56 28.50 15.40
C THR A 214 -28.17 29.72 14.58
N LEU A 215 -29.20 30.44 14.16
CA LEU A 215 -29.13 31.71 13.45
C LEU A 215 -28.76 32.84 14.43
N CYS A 216 -27.47 33.10 14.63
CA CYS A 216 -27.02 34.29 15.37
C CYS A 216 -27.17 35.56 14.51
N ARG A 217 -28.34 36.19 14.57
CA ARG A 217 -28.64 37.48 13.95
C ARG A 217 -28.10 38.61 14.83
N ALA A 218 -26.94 39.16 14.48
CA ALA A 218 -26.40 40.36 15.11
C ALA A 218 -27.23 41.60 14.73
N SER A 219 -28.00 42.12 15.68
CA SER A 219 -28.81 43.33 15.54
C SER A 219 -27.93 44.58 15.75
N ARG A 220 -27.66 45.34 14.68
CA ARG A 220 -26.98 46.64 14.75
C ARG A 220 -27.97 47.73 15.19
N LYS A 221 -27.81 48.22 16.41
CA LYS A 221 -28.47 49.43 16.94
C LYS A 221 -27.82 50.66 16.30
N LYS A 222 -28.56 51.47 15.55
CA LYS A 222 -28.11 52.80 15.08
C LYS A 222 -28.22 53.81 16.24
N PRO A 223 -27.22 54.69 16.46
CA PRO A 223 -27.38 55.83 17.35
C PRO A 223 -28.16 56.95 16.64
N GLN A 224 -29.07 57.54 17.41
CA GLN A 224 -29.90 58.67 17.07
C GLN A 224 -29.10 59.94 17.37
N GLN A 225 -28.84 60.76 16.35
CA GLN A 225 -28.30 62.11 16.54
C GLN A 225 -29.46 63.12 16.56
N ARG A 226 -29.31 64.09 17.47
CA ARG A 226 -30.19 65.22 17.75
C ARG A 226 -30.19 66.24 16.62
#